data_AF-A0A517U4H9-F1
#
_entry.id   AF-A0A517U4H9-F1
#
_cell.length_a   1.000
_cell.length_b   1.000
_cell.length_c   1.000
_cell.angle_alpha   90.00
_cell.angle_beta   90.00
_cell.angle_gamma   90.00
#
_symmetry.space_group_name_H-M   'P 1'
#
loop_
_entity.id
_entity.type
_entity.pdbx_description
1 polymer ?
#
loop_
_entity_poly.entity_id
_entity_poly.type
_entity_poly.pdbx_seq_one_letter_code
_entity_poly.pdbx_strand_id
1 'polypeptide(L)'
;MEHVDYQRRVSSLLAPLAVLLGTLVLAPTAHGARVILSENFESDLPDTLPASADFYARSVVGFVNPNTEPAKIAVSGGAFPDPFAVDNQSLVFHNPNSAAQMAITWTSIFDDDPAGFRNGSIEFDLWMAKPLPQLGAPGGKFWSFLDARIGYGGAERSGVSTNGDVTVWNNIRIQNVFGVPEPVESVVDAGAQFTVGLQTTYTDPSPGLMGPDLSFHVKIVFDGTVGNETSTFYINDTPITWLQDGAMEHPWAPGAPGVNVVSFLTDASAFFSGGATNVYMDNLVVINDDLSPLGNGDYNGDSRVDGADFLLWQSLLGAAVTPGTSADGNGNGVVDAADLSIWQTNFGAGAATAAISSIPEPTGVCMSLLGSAFYVAARRRMMLAARSLG
;
A
#
# COMPACT_ATOMS: atom_id res chain seq x y z
N MET A 1 -38.20 -17.45 66.57
CA MET A 1 -37.58 -18.63 67.20
C MET A 1 -36.90 -19.39 66.09
N GLU A 2 -35.69 -19.02 65.67
CA GLU A 2 -34.41 -19.05 66.41
C GLU A 2 -33.95 -20.49 66.71
N HIS A 3 -32.65 -20.73 66.45
CA HIS A 3 -31.89 -22.00 66.48
C HIS A 3 -32.07 -22.87 65.21
N VAL A 4 -31.03 -23.22 64.45
CA VAL A 4 -29.72 -23.75 64.88
C VAL A 4 -28.61 -23.37 63.90
N ASP A 5 -27.59 -22.74 64.47
CA ASP A 5 -26.22 -22.62 63.99
C ASP A 5 -25.45 -23.84 64.54
N TYR A 6 -24.91 -24.73 63.71
CA TYR A 6 -24.01 -25.79 64.18
C TYR A 6 -23.06 -26.26 63.07
N GLN A 7 -21.77 -25.92 63.28
CA GLN A 7 -20.55 -26.49 62.67
C GLN A 7 -20.16 -25.92 61.30
N ARG A 8 -19.11 -25.11 61.13
CA ARG A 8 -17.82 -25.07 61.86
C ARG A 8 -17.17 -23.68 61.71
N ARG A 9 -16.91 -23.03 62.85
CA ARG A 9 -15.78 -22.10 63.02
C ARG A 9 -14.49 -22.93 63.04
N VAL A 10 -13.39 -22.42 62.50
CA VAL A 10 -12.16 -22.06 63.26
C VAL A 10 -11.13 -21.51 62.28
N SER A 11 -10.67 -20.32 62.62
CA SER A 11 -9.70 -19.48 61.96
C SER A 11 -8.26 -20.01 61.98
N SER A 12 -7.48 -19.49 61.04
CA SER A 12 -6.05 -19.17 61.10
C SER A 12 -5.04 -20.29 61.39
N LEU A 13 -4.16 -20.56 60.42
CA LEU A 13 -2.70 -20.36 60.53
C LEU A 13 -1.96 -20.97 59.32
N LEU A 14 -0.94 -20.23 58.85
CA LEU A 14 0.19 -20.63 57.99
C LEU A 14 0.01 -20.55 56.46
N ALA A 15 0.48 -19.44 55.90
CA ALA A 15 1.23 -19.47 54.63
C ALA A 15 2.54 -20.29 54.85
N PRO A 16 3.11 -20.96 53.82
CA PRO A 16 3.89 -20.21 52.83
C PRO A 16 3.88 -20.77 51.38
N LEU A 17 4.28 -19.89 50.45
CA LEU A 17 5.06 -20.12 49.23
C LEU A 17 4.62 -21.21 48.21
N ALA A 18 4.32 -20.74 46.98
CA ALA A 18 5.16 -20.92 45.78
C ALA A 18 4.39 -21.39 44.53
N VAL A 19 4.60 -20.63 43.44
CA VAL A 19 4.48 -20.97 42.02
C VAL A 19 3.06 -21.25 41.50
N LEU A 20 2.49 -20.30 40.77
CA LEU A 20 1.77 -20.63 39.53
C LEU A 20 1.79 -19.45 38.56
N LEU A 21 2.64 -19.60 37.54
CA LEU A 21 2.49 -19.14 36.15
C LEU A 21 1.73 -17.83 35.91
N GLY A 22 2.51 -16.80 35.57
CA GLY A 22 1.99 -15.65 34.86
C GLY A 22 1.42 -16.08 33.52
N THR A 23 0.10 -16.03 33.39
CA THR A 23 -0.54 -15.78 32.10
C THR A 23 -0.22 -14.35 31.73
N LEU A 24 0.83 -14.19 30.92
CA LEU A 24 0.99 -13.01 30.08
C LEU A 24 -0.23 -12.99 29.15
N VAL A 25 -1.30 -12.33 29.58
CA VAL A 25 -2.28 -11.80 28.64
C VAL A 25 -1.49 -10.77 27.86
N LEU A 26 -1.01 -11.17 26.67
CA LEU A 26 -0.60 -10.22 25.66
C LEU A 26 -1.77 -9.24 25.54
N ALA A 27 -1.53 -7.98 25.90
CA ALA A 27 -2.46 -6.92 25.55
C ALA A 27 -2.75 -7.07 24.04
N PRO A 28 -3.99 -6.89 23.57
CA PRO A 28 -4.22 -6.76 22.14
C PRO A 28 -3.24 -5.69 21.67
N THR A 29 -2.30 -6.07 20.81
CA THR A 29 -1.54 -5.11 20.02
C THR A 29 -2.58 -4.17 19.44
N ALA A 30 -2.46 -2.87 19.74
CA ALA A 30 -3.35 -1.89 19.17
C ALA A 30 -3.15 -1.96 17.66
N HIS A 31 -4.07 -2.65 16.97
CA HIS A 31 -4.22 -2.59 15.53
C HIS A 31 -4.50 -1.13 15.21
N GLY A 32 -3.64 -0.52 14.41
CA GLY A 32 -3.84 0.86 13.98
C GLY A 32 -3.37 0.95 12.55
N ALA A 33 -4.30 1.29 11.67
CA ALA A 33 -4.07 1.09 10.25
C ALA A 33 -2.84 1.85 9.77
N ARG A 34 -2.07 1.17 8.91
CA ARG A 34 -0.91 1.76 8.26
C ARG A 34 -1.08 1.65 6.76
N VAL A 35 -0.89 2.79 6.09
CA VAL A 35 -0.73 2.83 4.65
C VAL A 35 0.65 2.31 4.32
N ILE A 36 0.70 1.22 3.56
CA ILE A 36 1.95 0.59 3.13
C ILE A 36 2.23 0.83 1.65
N LEU A 37 1.26 1.37 0.90
CA LEU A 37 1.42 1.90 -0.45
C LEU A 37 0.42 3.04 -0.67
N SER A 38 0.89 4.12 -1.28
CA SER A 38 0.05 5.20 -1.82
C SER A 38 0.68 5.67 -3.13
N GLU A 39 0.12 5.22 -4.25
CA GLU A 39 0.64 5.50 -5.59
C GLU A 39 -0.42 6.25 -6.40
N ASN A 40 -0.07 7.46 -6.84
CA ASN A 40 -0.89 8.30 -7.70
C ASN A 40 -0.25 8.53 -9.07
N PHE A 41 0.90 7.90 -9.36
CA PHE A 41 1.61 7.96 -10.64
C PHE A 41 2.05 9.36 -11.11
N GLU A 42 1.79 10.43 -10.34
CA GLU A 42 2.13 11.83 -10.65
C GLU A 42 3.65 12.12 -10.66
N SER A 43 4.44 11.20 -10.11
CA SER A 43 5.91 11.29 -10.13
C SER A 43 6.55 10.55 -11.31
N ASP A 44 5.75 9.78 -12.06
CA ASP A 44 6.23 8.91 -13.12
C ASP A 44 6.35 9.62 -14.46
N LEU A 45 7.26 9.12 -15.31
CA LEU A 45 7.42 9.69 -16.65
C LEU A 45 6.30 9.21 -17.59
N PRO A 46 5.64 10.13 -18.32
CA PRO A 46 4.62 9.78 -19.31
C PRO A 46 5.10 8.75 -20.34
N ASP A 47 4.20 7.87 -20.77
CA ASP A 47 4.46 6.83 -21.78
C ASP A 47 5.56 5.83 -21.41
N THR A 48 6.04 5.85 -20.17
CA THR A 48 7.05 4.93 -19.64
C THR A 48 6.46 4.00 -18.59
N LEU A 49 7.18 2.93 -18.27
CA LEU A 49 6.84 2.12 -17.11
C LEU A 49 6.92 3.00 -15.84
N PRO A 50 6.01 2.81 -14.86
CA PRO A 50 6.12 3.44 -13.57
C PRO A 50 7.55 3.30 -13.02
N ALA A 51 8.14 4.43 -12.62
CA ALA A 51 9.49 4.55 -12.12
C ALA A 51 9.43 4.88 -10.62
N SER A 52 8.93 3.94 -9.82
CA SER A 52 8.75 4.12 -8.38
C SER A 52 9.97 3.67 -7.55
N ALA A 53 10.10 4.25 -6.34
CA ALA A 53 10.96 3.77 -5.24
C ALA A 53 10.48 2.42 -4.68
N ASP A 54 9.22 2.06 -4.94
CA ASP A 54 8.57 0.84 -4.48
C ASP A 54 8.61 -0.21 -5.59
N PHE A 55 9.48 -1.19 -5.39
CA PHE A 55 9.85 -2.19 -6.39
C PHE A 55 8.67 -3.05 -6.86
N TYR A 56 8.57 -3.20 -8.18
CA TYR A 56 7.59 -4.06 -8.86
C TYR A 56 8.26 -5.25 -9.53
N ALA A 57 7.66 -6.44 -9.39
CA ALA A 57 8.02 -7.61 -10.17
C ALA A 57 7.17 -7.66 -11.45
N ARG A 58 7.83 -7.91 -12.58
CA ARG A 58 7.16 -8.11 -13.87
C ARG A 58 7.05 -9.60 -14.19
N SER A 59 5.91 -10.01 -14.72
CA SER A 59 5.83 -11.24 -15.50
C SER A 59 4.98 -10.96 -16.73
N VAL A 60 5.61 -10.90 -17.90
CA VAL A 60 5.26 -11.71 -19.09
C VAL A 60 6.32 -11.52 -20.19
N VAL A 61 6.63 -12.65 -20.85
CA VAL A 61 7.53 -12.84 -21.99
C VAL A 61 6.71 -13.32 -23.21
N GLY A 62 6.91 -12.72 -24.40
CA GLY A 62 6.93 -13.41 -25.71
C GLY A 62 5.77 -13.22 -26.73
N PHE A 63 6.00 -12.42 -27.79
CA PHE A 63 5.71 -12.59 -29.25
C PHE A 63 4.34 -13.22 -29.70
N VAL A 64 3.46 -12.72 -30.61
CA VAL A 64 3.48 -11.91 -31.88
C VAL A 64 1.98 -11.66 -32.26
N ASN A 65 1.51 -10.46 -32.66
CA ASN A 65 1.64 -9.84 -34.00
C ASN A 65 1.84 -8.30 -33.92
N PRO A 66 2.99 -7.78 -34.40
CA PRO A 66 3.54 -6.45 -34.07
C PRO A 66 3.22 -5.28 -35.02
N ASN A 67 2.27 -5.38 -35.95
CA ASN A 67 2.26 -4.42 -37.06
C ASN A 67 1.55 -3.08 -36.81
N THR A 68 1.04 -2.76 -35.61
CA THR A 68 0.45 -1.42 -35.35
C THR A 68 0.76 -0.80 -33.98
N GLU A 69 0.66 -1.49 -32.83
CA GLU A 69 1.25 -1.07 -31.53
C GLU A 69 1.48 -2.29 -30.60
N PRO A 70 2.63 -2.44 -29.91
CA PRO A 70 2.86 -3.52 -28.97
C PRO A 70 2.05 -3.30 -27.67
N ALA A 71 1.53 -4.38 -27.08
CA ALA A 71 0.93 -4.32 -25.75
C ALA A 71 1.96 -3.76 -24.75
N LYS A 72 1.57 -2.76 -23.95
CA LYS A 72 2.46 -2.07 -23.00
C LYS A 72 1.74 -1.67 -21.71
N ILE A 73 2.47 -1.72 -20.60
CA ILE A 73 2.09 -1.05 -19.35
C ILE A 73 2.84 0.28 -19.37
N ALA A 74 2.16 1.39 -19.13
CA ALA A 74 2.77 2.70 -19.13
C ALA A 74 2.01 3.65 -18.19
N VAL A 75 2.53 4.85 -17.98
CA VAL A 75 1.82 5.97 -17.35
C VAL A 75 1.24 6.88 -18.44
N SER A 76 0.10 7.52 -18.16
CA SER A 76 -0.57 8.43 -19.08
C SER A 76 0.26 9.68 -19.42
N GLY A 77 -0.14 10.35 -20.50
CA GLY A 77 0.55 11.42 -21.22
C GLY A 77 1.05 10.96 -22.60
N GLY A 78 1.25 11.91 -23.53
CA GLY A 78 1.68 11.61 -24.89
C GLY A 78 0.65 10.81 -25.71
N ALA A 79 0.95 9.54 -26.00
CA ALA A 79 0.08 8.66 -26.78
C ALA A 79 -1.19 8.20 -26.01
N PHE A 80 -1.19 8.31 -24.68
CA PHE A 80 -2.31 7.90 -23.83
C PHE A 80 -2.81 9.11 -23.04
N PRO A 81 -3.92 9.75 -23.44
CA PRO A 81 -4.52 10.81 -22.62
C PRO A 81 -5.08 10.21 -21.33
N ASP A 82 -4.97 10.97 -20.24
CA ASP A 82 -5.54 10.61 -18.95
C ASP A 82 -7.06 10.89 -18.91
N PRO A 83 -7.89 9.93 -18.46
CA PRO A 83 -9.34 10.11 -18.39
C PRO A 83 -9.84 10.71 -17.06
N PHE A 84 -9.03 10.75 -16.00
CA PHE A 84 -9.47 11.16 -14.66
C PHE A 84 -9.46 12.68 -14.52
N ALA A 85 -8.40 13.37 -14.97
CA ALA A 85 -8.37 14.82 -15.04
C ALA A 85 -7.33 15.35 -16.04
N VAL A 86 -7.44 16.64 -16.38
CA VAL A 86 -6.40 17.34 -17.15
C VAL A 86 -5.15 17.43 -16.28
N ASP A 87 -3.98 17.12 -16.87
CA ASP A 87 -2.67 17.09 -16.23
C ASP A 87 -2.47 15.97 -15.17
N ASN A 88 -3.42 15.04 -15.04
CA ASN A 88 -3.30 13.85 -14.20
C ASN A 88 -2.42 12.78 -14.87
N GLN A 89 -1.80 11.94 -14.05
CA GLN A 89 -1.07 10.75 -14.49
C GLN A 89 -1.69 9.49 -13.89
N SER A 90 -1.86 8.46 -14.71
CA SER A 90 -2.46 7.19 -14.27
C SER A 90 -1.72 6.02 -14.89
N LEU A 91 -1.75 4.87 -14.24
CA LEU A 91 -1.29 3.61 -14.81
C LEU A 91 -2.21 3.15 -15.93
N VAL A 92 -1.64 2.77 -17.06
CA VAL A 92 -2.36 2.35 -18.27
C VAL A 92 -1.93 0.94 -18.67
N PHE A 93 -2.91 0.04 -18.76
CA PHE A 93 -2.77 -1.26 -19.37
C PHE A 93 -3.27 -1.20 -20.83
N HIS A 94 -2.33 -1.13 -21.78
CA HIS A 94 -2.63 -1.13 -23.21
C HIS A 94 -2.45 -2.52 -23.81
N ASN A 95 -3.55 -3.20 -24.16
CA ASN A 95 -3.51 -4.56 -24.72
C ASN A 95 -4.44 -4.72 -25.94
N PRO A 96 -4.10 -4.13 -27.10
CA PRO A 96 -5.00 -4.05 -28.25
C PRO A 96 -5.27 -5.40 -28.93
N ASN A 97 -4.43 -6.41 -28.66
CA ASN A 97 -4.44 -7.68 -29.41
C ASN A 97 -4.65 -8.93 -28.54
N SER A 98 -4.87 -8.77 -27.23
CA SER A 98 -5.22 -9.80 -26.23
C SER A 98 -4.34 -11.06 -26.18
N ALA A 99 -3.22 -11.09 -26.92
CA ALA A 99 -2.37 -12.27 -27.09
C ALA A 99 -1.34 -12.44 -25.97
N ALA A 100 -1.13 -11.41 -25.15
CA ALA A 100 -0.26 -11.43 -24.00
C ALA A 100 -1.03 -10.94 -22.77
N GLN A 101 -1.02 -11.73 -21.70
CA GLN A 101 -1.39 -11.25 -20.37
C GLN A 101 -0.30 -10.31 -19.93
N MET A 102 -0.68 -9.19 -19.35
CA MET A 102 0.23 -8.22 -18.79
C MET A 102 0.01 -8.26 -17.30
N ALA A 103 1.08 -8.17 -16.52
CA ALA A 103 0.98 -8.13 -15.07
C ALA A 103 1.92 -7.09 -14.49
N ILE A 104 1.43 -6.37 -13.50
CA ILE A 104 2.22 -5.53 -12.61
C ILE A 104 1.92 -5.96 -11.17
N THR A 105 2.99 -6.14 -10.41
CA THR A 105 2.94 -6.79 -9.11
C THR A 105 3.76 -5.99 -8.11
N TRP A 106 3.15 -5.62 -6.99
CA TRP A 106 3.84 -5.03 -5.84
C TRP A 106 4.17 -6.15 -4.87
N THR A 107 5.45 -6.32 -4.57
CA THR A 107 5.95 -7.35 -3.64
C THR A 107 6.81 -6.77 -2.53
N SER A 108 7.53 -5.67 -2.77
CA SER A 108 8.49 -5.11 -1.81
C SER A 108 7.86 -4.28 -0.69
N ILE A 109 6.62 -3.82 -0.87
CA ILE A 109 5.88 -3.03 0.11
C ILE A 109 5.34 -3.88 1.27
N PHE A 110 5.39 -5.20 1.13
CA PHE A 110 4.84 -6.14 2.10
C PHE A 110 5.95 -6.87 2.86
N ASP A 111 5.71 -7.14 4.14
CA ASP A 111 6.57 -7.99 4.96
C ASP A 111 6.69 -9.42 4.40
N ASP A 112 7.80 -10.11 4.71
CA ASP A 112 8.10 -11.46 4.24
C ASP A 112 7.14 -12.56 4.76
N ASP A 113 6.41 -12.29 5.83
CA ASP A 113 5.35 -13.16 6.34
C ASP A 113 3.97 -12.66 5.90
N PRO A 114 3.22 -13.37 5.04
CA PRO A 114 1.86 -12.98 4.66
C PRO A 114 0.89 -12.91 5.84
N ALA A 115 1.15 -13.60 6.95
CA ALA A 115 0.27 -13.56 8.11
C ALA A 115 0.25 -12.19 8.81
N GLY A 116 1.21 -11.32 8.49
CA GLY A 116 1.27 -9.94 8.99
C GLY A 116 0.32 -8.97 8.30
N PHE A 117 -0.42 -9.40 7.26
CA PHE A 117 -1.51 -8.64 6.66
C PHE A 117 -2.71 -9.55 6.41
N ARG A 118 -3.68 -9.42 7.30
CA ARG A 118 -4.93 -10.17 7.31
C ARG A 118 -6.15 -9.26 7.42
N ASN A 119 -5.98 -8.06 7.96
CA ASN A 119 -7.02 -7.04 8.11
C ASN A 119 -6.57 -5.75 7.41
N GLY A 120 -7.48 -5.10 6.68
CA GLY A 120 -7.21 -3.82 6.00
C GLY A 120 -7.93 -3.67 4.68
N SER A 121 -7.40 -2.84 3.78
CA SER A 121 -8.02 -2.62 2.46
C SER A 121 -7.01 -2.37 1.34
N ILE A 122 -7.46 -2.65 0.12
CA ILE A 122 -6.81 -2.23 -1.13
C ILE A 122 -7.83 -1.41 -1.92
N GLU A 123 -7.45 -0.21 -2.30
CA GLU A 123 -8.31 0.82 -2.87
C GLU A 123 -7.65 1.39 -4.12
N PHE A 124 -8.43 1.62 -5.17
CA PHE A 124 -7.93 2.22 -6.41
C PHE A 124 -9.10 2.69 -7.28
N ASP A 125 -8.85 3.69 -8.10
CA ASP A 125 -9.79 4.19 -9.08
C ASP A 125 -9.55 3.52 -10.43
N LEU A 126 -10.64 3.24 -11.15
CA LEU A 126 -10.58 2.66 -12.48
C LEU A 126 -11.35 3.50 -13.49
N TRP A 127 -10.84 3.48 -14.72
CA TRP A 127 -11.57 3.93 -15.90
C TRP A 127 -11.28 2.98 -17.07
N MET A 128 -12.31 2.69 -17.85
CA MET A 128 -12.21 1.82 -19.03
C MET A 128 -12.95 2.45 -20.19
N ALA A 129 -12.33 2.56 -21.37
CA ALA A 129 -13.02 3.16 -22.52
C ALA A 129 -14.12 2.24 -23.06
N LYS A 130 -15.16 2.82 -23.66
CA LYS A 130 -16.17 2.02 -24.38
C LYS A 130 -15.53 1.16 -25.45
N PRO A 131 -15.75 -0.17 -25.46
CA PRO A 131 -15.28 -0.99 -26.56
C PRO A 131 -15.93 -0.49 -27.85
N LEU A 132 -15.11 -0.05 -28.82
CA LEU A 132 -15.62 0.46 -30.08
C LEU A 132 -16.41 -0.63 -30.82
N PRO A 133 -17.64 -0.36 -31.28
CA PRO A 133 -18.35 -1.29 -32.15
C PRO A 133 -17.60 -1.38 -33.49
N GLN A 134 -16.93 -2.50 -33.76
CA GLN A 134 -16.32 -2.72 -35.06
C GLN A 134 -17.40 -3.19 -36.05
N LEU A 135 -17.84 -2.28 -36.92
CA LEU A 135 -18.85 -2.54 -37.94
C LEU A 135 -18.37 -3.68 -38.88
N GLY A 136 -19.01 -4.85 -38.81
CA GLY A 136 -18.85 -5.93 -39.79
C GLY A 136 -17.97 -7.14 -39.42
N ALA A 137 -17.53 -7.31 -38.17
CA ALA A 137 -16.84 -8.54 -37.75
C ALA A 137 -17.86 -9.65 -37.36
N PRO A 138 -17.83 -10.85 -37.98
CA PRO A 138 -18.63 -11.98 -37.54
C PRO A 138 -17.98 -12.59 -36.28
N GLY A 139 -18.59 -12.33 -35.12
CA GLY A 139 -18.09 -12.73 -33.81
C GLY A 139 -17.99 -11.50 -32.91
N GLY A 140 -18.87 -11.42 -31.92
CA GLY A 140 -18.90 -10.32 -30.95
C GLY A 140 -17.53 -10.19 -30.29
N LYS A 141 -17.00 -8.96 -30.26
CA LYS A 141 -15.73 -8.67 -29.59
C LYS A 141 -15.97 -8.37 -28.11
N PHE A 142 -14.98 -8.74 -27.31
CA PHE A 142 -15.10 -9.11 -25.89
C PHE A 142 -14.17 -8.27 -25.01
N TRP A 143 -14.75 -7.71 -23.93
CA TRP A 143 -14.25 -7.26 -22.62
C TRP A 143 -13.02 -6.36 -22.44
N SER A 144 -13.27 -5.21 -21.80
CA SER A 144 -12.34 -4.61 -20.84
C SER A 144 -12.17 -5.59 -19.67
N PHE A 145 -10.95 -6.04 -19.37
CA PHE A 145 -10.68 -7.06 -18.34
C PHE A 145 -9.51 -6.62 -17.48
N LEU A 146 -9.75 -6.51 -16.18
CA LEU A 146 -8.72 -6.35 -15.17
C LEU A 146 -8.92 -7.40 -14.07
N ASP A 147 -7.88 -8.18 -13.84
CA ASP A 147 -7.80 -9.20 -12.81
C ASP A 147 -6.96 -8.68 -11.66
N ALA A 148 -7.58 -8.53 -10.48
CA ALA A 148 -6.90 -8.19 -9.24
C ALA A 148 -6.68 -9.47 -8.42
N ARG A 149 -5.42 -9.89 -8.33
CA ARG A 149 -4.98 -11.03 -7.52
C ARG A 149 -4.23 -10.55 -6.29
N ILE A 150 -4.70 -10.95 -5.14
CA ILE A 150 -4.17 -10.52 -3.85
C ILE A 150 -3.89 -11.78 -3.03
N GLY A 151 -2.71 -11.88 -2.43
CA GLY A 151 -2.38 -13.00 -1.57
C GLY A 151 -0.90 -13.20 -1.33
N TYR A 152 -0.48 -14.46 -1.27
CA TYR A 152 0.85 -14.96 -1.00
C TYR A 152 1.67 -15.22 -2.27
N GLY A 153 2.79 -14.55 -2.49
CA GLY A 153 3.64 -14.77 -3.68
C GLY A 153 4.62 -15.96 -3.65
N GLY A 154 4.57 -16.84 -2.63
CA GLY A 154 5.62 -17.85 -2.44
C GLY A 154 6.91 -17.30 -1.81
N ALA A 155 7.93 -18.16 -1.69
CA ALA A 155 9.24 -17.78 -1.12
C ALA A 155 10.10 -16.89 -2.05
N GLU A 156 9.80 -16.86 -3.35
CA GLU A 156 10.55 -16.11 -4.39
C GLU A 156 9.68 -15.03 -5.08
N ARG A 157 8.67 -14.53 -4.34
CA ARG A 157 7.68 -13.49 -4.71
C ARG A 157 7.93 -12.76 -6.03
N SER A 158 7.36 -13.29 -7.11
CA SER A 158 7.34 -12.64 -8.44
C SER A 158 5.93 -12.35 -8.96
N GLY A 159 4.91 -12.84 -8.26
CA GLY A 159 3.50 -12.70 -8.59
C GLY A 159 2.67 -13.80 -7.91
N VAL A 160 1.35 -13.64 -7.94
CA VAL A 160 0.41 -14.66 -7.45
C VAL A 160 0.20 -15.72 -8.55
N SER A 161 0.69 -16.95 -8.32
CA SER A 161 0.83 -17.94 -9.40
C SER A 161 -0.14 -19.12 -9.36
N THR A 162 -0.60 -19.53 -8.17
CA THR A 162 -1.41 -20.75 -7.99
C THR A 162 -2.53 -20.62 -6.95
N ASN A 163 -3.40 -21.64 -6.84
CA ASN A 163 -4.55 -21.69 -5.92
C ASN A 163 -4.20 -21.70 -4.41
N GLY A 164 -2.91 -21.78 -4.06
CA GLY A 164 -2.44 -21.61 -2.67
C GLY A 164 -1.80 -20.24 -2.40
N ASP A 165 -1.51 -19.51 -3.48
CA ASP A 165 -0.93 -18.17 -3.46
C ASP A 165 -2.03 -17.10 -3.40
N VAL A 166 -3.24 -17.41 -3.85
CA VAL A 166 -4.34 -16.46 -3.93
C VAL A 166 -5.08 -16.43 -2.59
N THR A 167 -5.29 -15.23 -2.04
CA THR A 167 -6.25 -14.97 -0.96
C THR A 167 -7.59 -14.53 -1.55
N VAL A 168 -7.52 -13.57 -2.49
CA VAL A 168 -8.66 -13.02 -3.23
C VAL A 168 -8.34 -12.95 -4.72
N TRP A 169 -9.28 -13.37 -5.57
CA TRP A 169 -9.16 -13.32 -7.03
C TRP A 169 -10.42 -12.78 -7.69
N ASN A 170 -10.40 -11.48 -7.98
CA ASN A 170 -11.53 -10.79 -8.57
C ASN A 170 -11.21 -10.31 -9.98
N ASN A 171 -12.19 -10.46 -10.88
CA ASN A 171 -12.15 -9.96 -12.23
C ASN A 171 -13.22 -8.89 -12.42
N ILE A 172 -12.80 -7.72 -12.91
CA ILE A 172 -13.68 -6.60 -13.27
C ILE A 172 -13.79 -6.57 -14.78
N ARG A 173 -15.02 -6.57 -15.28
CA ARG A 173 -15.24 -6.73 -16.73
C ARG A 173 -16.48 -6.01 -17.28
N ILE A 174 -16.34 -5.50 -18.51
CA ILE A 174 -17.41 -4.85 -19.28
C ILE A 174 -17.56 -5.56 -20.64
N GLN A 175 -18.61 -6.37 -20.83
CA GLN A 175 -18.85 -7.09 -22.11
C GLN A 175 -19.87 -6.41 -22.96
N ASN A 176 -19.79 -6.57 -24.28
CA ASN A 176 -20.98 -6.56 -25.11
C ASN A 176 -21.50 -8.00 -25.31
N VAL A 177 -22.68 -8.32 -24.81
CA VAL A 177 -23.30 -9.66 -24.99
C VAL A 177 -23.96 -9.71 -26.36
N PHE A 178 -23.69 -10.74 -27.16
CA PHE A 178 -24.32 -10.90 -28.46
C PHE A 178 -25.87 -10.84 -28.37
N GLY A 179 -26.47 -9.91 -29.10
CA GLY A 179 -27.92 -9.71 -29.10
C GLY A 179 -28.43 -8.76 -28.00
N VAL A 180 -27.55 -8.18 -27.18
CA VAL A 180 -27.88 -7.12 -26.23
C VAL A 180 -27.31 -5.80 -26.76
N PRO A 181 -28.11 -4.70 -26.80
CA PRO A 181 -27.65 -3.43 -27.37
C PRO A 181 -26.63 -2.69 -26.50
N GLU A 182 -26.60 -2.95 -25.19
CA GLU A 182 -25.70 -2.30 -24.25
C GLU A 182 -24.72 -3.27 -23.60
N PRO A 183 -23.54 -2.78 -23.17
CA PRO A 183 -22.61 -3.60 -22.42
C PRO A 183 -23.20 -4.09 -21.09
N VAL A 184 -22.83 -5.30 -20.69
CA VAL A 184 -23.10 -5.83 -19.35
C VAL A 184 -21.85 -5.65 -18.51
N GLU A 185 -21.99 -4.91 -17.43
CA GLU A 185 -21.01 -4.76 -16.38
C GLU A 185 -21.09 -5.97 -15.44
N SER A 186 -19.94 -6.51 -15.05
CA SER A 186 -19.92 -7.54 -14.03
C SER A 186 -18.61 -7.59 -13.28
N VAL A 187 -18.73 -7.97 -12.01
CA VAL A 187 -17.63 -8.41 -11.16
C VAL A 187 -17.75 -9.93 -11.02
N VAL A 188 -16.63 -10.62 -11.18
CA VAL A 188 -16.58 -12.08 -11.07
C VAL A 188 -15.47 -12.48 -10.13
N ASP A 189 -15.86 -13.15 -9.06
CA ASP A 189 -14.92 -13.91 -8.25
C ASP A 189 -14.58 -15.23 -8.96
N ALA A 190 -13.28 -15.50 -9.11
CA ALA A 190 -12.75 -16.73 -9.69
C ALA A 190 -12.20 -17.72 -8.63
N GLY A 191 -12.41 -17.45 -7.34
CA GLY A 191 -11.87 -18.21 -6.20
C GLY A 191 -12.06 -19.74 -6.25
N ALA A 192 -11.06 -20.46 -5.71
CA ALA A 192 -10.89 -21.90 -5.45
C ALA A 192 -11.24 -22.95 -6.53
N GLN A 193 -12.14 -22.67 -7.47
CA GLN A 193 -12.62 -23.59 -8.49
C GLN A 193 -12.23 -23.06 -9.87
N PHE A 194 -11.16 -23.62 -10.46
CA PHE A 194 -10.74 -23.44 -11.85
C PHE A 194 -11.76 -23.93 -12.90
N THR A 195 -13.04 -23.91 -12.59
CA THR A 195 -14.05 -24.22 -13.58
C THR A 195 -14.23 -22.96 -14.42
N VAL A 196 -13.56 -22.95 -15.58
CA VAL A 196 -13.83 -22.04 -16.70
C VAL A 196 -15.33 -22.14 -17.02
N GLY A 197 -16.09 -21.30 -16.35
CA GLY A 197 -17.52 -21.49 -16.11
C GLY A 197 -18.10 -20.30 -15.37
N LEU A 198 -17.70 -19.09 -15.77
CA LEU A 198 -18.49 -17.86 -15.88
C LEU A 198 -19.85 -17.83 -15.13
N GLN A 199 -19.89 -18.06 -13.83
CA GLN A 199 -21.05 -17.62 -13.05
C GLN A 199 -20.85 -16.14 -12.79
N THR A 200 -21.54 -15.31 -13.56
CA THR A 200 -21.77 -13.89 -13.26
C THR A 200 -22.18 -13.76 -11.79
N THR A 201 -21.31 -13.17 -10.98
CA THR A 201 -21.51 -13.07 -9.53
C THR A 201 -22.04 -11.70 -9.12
N TYR A 202 -22.01 -10.69 -9.99
CA TYR A 202 -22.81 -9.46 -9.84
C TYR A 202 -23.17 -8.91 -11.22
N THR A 203 -24.44 -8.56 -11.42
CA THR A 203 -24.93 -7.78 -12.55
C THR A 203 -25.78 -6.67 -11.95
N ASP A 204 -25.32 -5.42 -12.00
CA ASP A 204 -26.10 -4.30 -11.47
C ASP A 204 -27.40 -4.15 -12.30
N PRO A 205 -28.59 -4.14 -11.68
CA PRO A 205 -29.80 -3.73 -12.37
C PRO A 205 -29.89 -2.21 -12.64
N SER A 206 -29.00 -1.41 -12.05
CA SER A 206 -28.97 0.05 -12.15
C SER A 206 -27.92 0.50 -13.17
N PRO A 207 -28.25 1.38 -14.13
CA PRO A 207 -27.23 1.94 -15.03
C PRO A 207 -26.27 2.85 -14.27
N GLY A 208 -24.96 2.66 -14.43
CA GLY A 208 -23.93 3.67 -14.09
C GLY A 208 -23.19 3.50 -12.76
N LEU A 209 -23.16 2.30 -12.17
CA LEU A 209 -22.30 2.01 -11.02
C LEU A 209 -20.84 1.78 -11.43
N MET A 210 -20.63 1.07 -12.53
CA MET A 210 -19.38 0.96 -13.26
C MET A 210 -19.73 1.11 -14.74
N GLY A 211 -18.79 1.00 -15.67
CA GLY A 211 -19.14 1.07 -17.10
C GLY A 211 -18.18 1.86 -17.95
N PRO A 212 -18.38 1.84 -19.27
CA PRO A 212 -17.45 2.46 -20.19
C PRO A 212 -17.50 3.98 -20.10
N ASP A 213 -16.34 4.61 -20.24
CA ASP A 213 -16.15 6.05 -20.19
C ASP A 213 -16.56 6.69 -18.85
N LEU A 214 -16.71 5.88 -17.79
CA LEU A 214 -17.04 6.30 -16.43
C LEU A 214 -15.91 5.87 -15.49
N SER A 215 -15.45 6.80 -14.65
CA SER A 215 -14.54 6.49 -13.55
C SER A 215 -15.33 5.90 -12.39
N PHE A 216 -14.78 4.90 -11.71
CA PHE A 216 -15.37 4.32 -10.52
C PHE A 216 -14.30 3.90 -9.52
N HIS A 217 -14.64 4.01 -8.25
CA HIS A 217 -13.76 3.62 -7.14
C HIS A 217 -13.96 2.16 -6.80
N VAL A 218 -12.87 1.42 -6.63
CA VAL A 218 -12.86 0.03 -6.18
C VAL A 218 -12.20 -0.04 -4.81
N LYS A 219 -12.88 -0.71 -3.87
CA LYS A 219 -12.34 -1.00 -2.55
C LYS A 219 -12.55 -2.46 -2.19
N ILE A 220 -11.48 -3.12 -1.76
CA ILE A 220 -11.50 -4.51 -1.30
C ILE A 220 -11.09 -4.48 0.17
N VAL A 221 -12.01 -4.83 1.06
CA VAL A 221 -11.76 -4.90 2.51
C VAL A 221 -11.50 -6.34 2.91
N PHE A 222 -10.47 -6.56 3.71
CA PHE A 222 -10.08 -7.84 4.28
C PHE A 222 -10.41 -7.86 5.77
N ASP A 223 -11.14 -8.89 6.20
CA ASP A 223 -11.32 -9.22 7.62
C ASP A 223 -10.82 -10.64 7.84
N GLY A 224 -9.65 -10.73 8.43
CA GLY A 224 -8.91 -11.97 8.63
C GLY A 224 -9.00 -12.48 10.05
N THR A 225 -10.20 -12.68 10.57
CA THR A 225 -10.37 -13.40 11.84
C THR A 225 -10.10 -14.89 11.61
N VAL A 226 -9.12 -15.48 12.32
CA VAL A 226 -8.68 -16.89 12.11
C VAL A 226 -9.88 -17.86 12.10
N GLY A 227 -10.11 -18.52 10.96
CA GLY A 227 -11.20 -19.47 10.74
C GLY A 227 -12.52 -18.86 10.27
N ASN A 228 -12.55 -17.55 10.04
CA ASN A 228 -13.67 -16.79 9.48
C ASN A 228 -13.16 -15.65 8.58
N GLU A 229 -12.07 -15.89 7.84
CA GLU A 229 -11.48 -14.89 6.98
C GLU A 229 -12.37 -14.58 5.76
N THR A 230 -12.78 -13.32 5.62
CA THR A 230 -13.65 -12.85 4.55
C THR A 230 -13.10 -11.60 3.87
N SER A 231 -13.63 -11.34 2.68
CA SER A 231 -13.39 -10.12 1.94
C SER A 231 -14.72 -9.51 1.50
N THR A 232 -14.81 -8.18 1.49
CA THR A 232 -15.96 -7.46 0.95
C THR A 232 -15.49 -6.54 -0.16
N PHE A 233 -16.19 -6.59 -1.29
CA PHE A 233 -15.85 -5.82 -2.48
C PHE A 233 -16.84 -4.67 -2.65
N TYR A 234 -16.34 -3.46 -2.87
CA TYR A 234 -17.10 -2.24 -2.99
C TYR A 234 -16.85 -1.58 -4.35
N ILE A 235 -17.91 -1.03 -4.93
CA ILE A 235 -17.83 -0.09 -6.05
C ILE A 235 -18.49 1.22 -5.60
N ASN A 236 -17.78 2.34 -5.71
CA ASN A 236 -18.25 3.66 -5.28
C ASN A 236 -18.87 3.61 -3.86
N ASP A 237 -18.11 3.03 -2.92
CA ASP A 237 -18.48 2.81 -1.51
C ASP A 237 -19.73 1.94 -1.28
N THR A 238 -20.27 1.33 -2.33
CA THR A 238 -21.42 0.42 -2.24
C THR A 238 -20.92 -1.03 -2.26
N PRO A 239 -21.18 -1.83 -1.22
CA PRO A 239 -20.79 -3.23 -1.23
C PRO A 239 -21.59 -3.98 -2.30
N ILE A 240 -20.90 -4.78 -3.12
CA ILE A 240 -21.59 -5.66 -4.06
C ILE A 240 -22.17 -6.86 -3.32
N THR A 241 -23.27 -7.41 -3.85
CA THR A 241 -23.85 -8.65 -3.36
C THR A 241 -23.60 -9.75 -4.36
N TRP A 242 -23.00 -10.84 -3.91
CA TRP A 242 -22.66 -11.98 -4.75
C TRP A 242 -23.92 -12.78 -5.09
N LEU A 243 -24.23 -12.93 -6.39
CA LEU A 243 -25.41 -13.62 -6.91
C LEU A 243 -25.41 -15.13 -6.64
N GLN A 244 -24.25 -15.71 -6.38
CA GLN A 244 -24.10 -17.15 -6.14
C GLN A 244 -24.76 -17.57 -4.82
N ASP A 245 -24.66 -16.74 -3.78
CA ASP A 245 -25.10 -17.06 -2.42
C ASP A 245 -25.90 -15.92 -1.74
N GLY A 246 -25.96 -14.74 -2.36
CA GLY A 246 -26.61 -13.54 -1.81
C GLY A 246 -25.81 -12.87 -0.70
N ALA A 247 -24.53 -13.20 -0.52
CA ALA A 247 -23.68 -12.65 0.53
C ALA A 247 -22.96 -11.37 0.05
N MET A 248 -22.63 -10.48 0.98
CA MET A 248 -21.74 -9.33 0.73
C MET A 248 -20.28 -9.68 1.07
N GLU A 249 -20.10 -10.45 2.14
CA GLU A 249 -18.82 -11.00 2.55
C GLU A 249 -18.57 -12.34 1.84
N HIS A 250 -17.39 -12.49 1.25
CA HIS A 250 -16.97 -13.71 0.59
C HIS A 250 -15.76 -14.32 1.31
N PRO A 251 -15.76 -15.64 1.60
CA PRO A 251 -14.62 -16.27 2.26
C PRO A 251 -13.34 -16.16 1.43
N TRP A 252 -12.19 -16.09 2.11
CA TRP A 252 -10.91 -16.22 1.43
C TRP A 252 -10.76 -17.60 0.80
N ALA A 253 -9.81 -17.71 -0.15
CA ALA A 253 -9.42 -19.02 -0.65
C ALA A 253 -8.98 -19.94 0.52
N PRO A 254 -9.44 -21.21 0.57
CA PRO A 254 -9.12 -22.10 1.68
C PRO A 254 -7.61 -22.27 1.90
N GLY A 255 -7.15 -21.98 3.12
CA GLY A 255 -5.74 -22.12 3.50
C GLY A 255 -4.86 -20.93 3.11
N ALA A 256 -5.43 -19.83 2.61
CA ALA A 256 -4.71 -18.60 2.35
C ALA A 256 -4.01 -18.09 3.62
N PRO A 257 -2.68 -17.83 3.59
CA PRO A 257 -1.92 -17.47 4.78
C PRO A 257 -2.02 -15.96 5.14
N GLY A 258 -2.54 -15.13 4.23
CA GLY A 258 -2.68 -13.69 4.35
C GLY A 258 -2.22 -12.97 3.06
N VAL A 259 -1.82 -11.71 3.15
CA VAL A 259 -1.46 -10.89 1.99
C VAL A 259 -0.01 -10.42 2.06
N ASN A 260 0.75 -10.65 1.00
CA ASN A 260 2.09 -10.07 0.86
C ASN A 260 2.42 -9.67 -0.58
N VAL A 261 1.44 -9.75 -1.46
CA VAL A 261 1.52 -9.40 -2.86
C VAL A 261 0.15 -8.91 -3.31
N VAL A 262 0.14 -7.83 -4.08
CA VAL A 262 -0.98 -7.44 -4.94
C VAL A 262 -0.51 -7.44 -6.38
N SER A 263 -1.28 -8.06 -7.26
CA SER A 263 -1.02 -8.14 -8.71
C SER A 263 -2.24 -7.67 -9.48
N PHE A 264 -2.01 -6.84 -10.49
CA PHE A 264 -3.02 -6.49 -11.48
C PHE A 264 -2.64 -7.07 -12.83
N LEU A 265 -3.56 -7.81 -13.44
CA LEU A 265 -3.33 -8.54 -14.67
C LEU A 265 -4.38 -8.20 -15.73
N THR A 266 -3.96 -8.14 -16.99
CA THR A 266 -4.87 -8.20 -18.15
C THR A 266 -5.09 -9.65 -18.55
N ASP A 267 -6.09 -9.96 -19.37
CA ASP A 267 -6.25 -11.32 -19.88
C ASP A 267 -5.21 -11.65 -21.00
N ALA A 268 -4.78 -12.90 -21.08
CA ALA A 268 -4.02 -13.53 -22.18
C ALA A 268 -4.91 -14.39 -23.09
N SER A 269 -6.16 -14.62 -22.71
CA SER A 269 -6.87 -15.79 -23.20
C SER A 269 -7.43 -15.57 -24.62
N ALA A 270 -7.05 -16.49 -25.52
CA ALA A 270 -7.56 -16.56 -26.90
C ALA A 270 -9.09 -16.76 -26.97
N PHE A 271 -9.75 -17.03 -25.85
CA PHE A 271 -11.21 -17.15 -25.73
C PHE A 271 -11.94 -15.81 -26.00
N PHE A 272 -11.27 -14.67 -25.81
CA PHE A 272 -11.87 -13.34 -25.95
C PHE A 272 -11.24 -12.51 -27.08
N SER A 273 -10.87 -13.16 -28.18
CA SER A 273 -10.12 -12.71 -29.39
C SER A 273 -10.56 -11.41 -30.13
N GLY A 274 -11.15 -10.42 -29.45
CA GLY A 274 -11.66 -9.16 -30.00
C GLY A 274 -10.78 -7.92 -29.80
N GLY A 275 -9.76 -7.99 -28.94
CA GLY A 275 -8.96 -6.84 -28.50
C GLY A 275 -9.55 -6.18 -27.25
N ALA A 276 -8.69 -5.89 -26.27
CA ALA A 276 -9.10 -5.24 -25.03
C ALA A 276 -8.99 -3.71 -25.16
N THR A 277 -9.90 -2.98 -24.51
CA THR A 277 -9.74 -1.54 -24.33
C THR A 277 -8.62 -1.26 -23.33
N ASN A 278 -8.12 -0.03 -23.33
CA ASN A 278 -7.20 0.42 -22.29
C ASN A 278 -7.91 0.42 -20.94
N VAL A 279 -7.23 -0.10 -19.92
CA VAL A 279 -7.64 0.05 -18.52
C VAL A 279 -6.73 1.08 -17.89
N TYR A 280 -7.33 2.08 -17.26
CA TYR A 280 -6.63 3.13 -16.54
C TYR A 280 -6.88 2.93 -15.06
N MET A 281 -5.84 3.07 -14.27
CA MET A 281 -5.86 2.93 -12.81
C MET A 281 -5.13 4.09 -12.18
N ASP A 282 -5.73 4.64 -11.13
CA ASP A 282 -5.18 5.76 -10.37
C ASP A 282 -5.45 5.59 -8.87
N ASN A 283 -4.78 6.37 -8.03
CA ASN A 283 -4.97 6.42 -6.57
C ASN A 283 -4.92 5.05 -5.89
N LEU A 284 -3.90 4.24 -6.21
CA LEU A 284 -3.72 2.93 -5.59
C LEU A 284 -3.23 3.09 -4.15
N VAL A 285 -4.06 2.68 -3.19
CA VAL A 285 -3.75 2.71 -1.76
C VAL A 285 -3.86 1.30 -1.19
N VAL A 286 -2.88 0.92 -0.38
CA VAL A 286 -2.89 -0.34 0.38
C VAL A 286 -2.75 -0.02 1.86
N ILE A 287 -3.73 -0.45 2.63
CA ILE A 287 -3.80 -0.24 4.07
C ILE A 287 -3.81 -1.59 4.76
N ASN A 288 -2.93 -1.75 5.74
CA ASN A 288 -2.86 -2.93 6.58
C ASN A 288 -3.13 -2.53 8.04
N ASP A 289 -4.23 -3.05 8.55
CA ASP A 289 -4.78 -2.77 9.89
C ASP A 289 -4.08 -3.59 10.99
N ASP A 290 -3.34 -4.65 10.63
CA ASP A 290 -2.60 -5.48 11.59
C ASP A 290 -1.28 -4.86 12.03
N LEU A 291 -0.85 -3.81 11.35
CA LEU A 291 0.36 -3.09 11.70
C LEU A 291 0.07 -2.07 12.79
N SER A 292 1.14 -1.63 13.45
CA SER A 292 1.06 -0.42 14.24
C SER A 292 1.15 0.80 13.31
N PRO A 293 0.44 1.89 13.60
CA PRO A 293 0.61 3.17 12.91
C PRO A 293 2.08 3.58 12.89
N LEU A 294 2.54 4.25 11.84
CA LEU A 294 3.95 4.66 11.70
C LEU A 294 4.40 5.50 12.90
N GLY A 295 3.51 6.35 13.44
CA GLY A 295 3.80 7.18 14.60
C GLY A 295 5.05 8.05 14.43
N ASN A 296 5.51 8.26 13.19
CA ASN A 296 6.80 8.88 12.87
C ASN A 296 6.67 10.38 12.62
N GLY A 297 5.47 10.89 12.33
CA GLY A 297 5.20 12.32 12.11
C GLY A 297 5.62 12.85 10.74
N ASP A 298 6.12 11.99 9.84
CA ASP A 298 6.44 12.30 8.45
C ASP A 298 5.16 12.06 7.63
N TYR A 299 4.40 13.13 7.45
CA TYR A 299 3.07 13.09 6.84
C TYR A 299 3.11 13.30 5.33
N ASN A 300 4.17 13.94 4.81
CA ASN A 300 4.33 14.12 3.37
C ASN A 300 5.16 13.00 2.70
N GLY A 301 5.73 12.07 3.49
CA GLY A 301 6.46 10.91 3.01
C GLY A 301 7.87 11.22 2.49
N ASP A 302 8.42 12.40 2.77
CA ASP A 302 9.72 12.82 2.23
C ASP A 302 10.93 12.36 3.09
N SER A 303 10.67 11.48 4.06
CA SER A 303 11.63 10.96 5.03
C SER A 303 12.16 12.02 6.00
N ARG A 304 11.47 13.15 6.16
CA ARG A 304 11.78 14.20 7.14
C ARG A 304 10.53 14.53 7.94
N VAL A 305 10.74 15.00 9.16
CA VAL A 305 9.66 15.49 10.03
C VAL A 305 9.88 16.96 10.29
N ASP A 306 9.25 17.80 9.48
CA ASP A 306 9.47 19.25 9.47
C ASP A 306 8.17 20.08 9.33
N GLY A 307 8.31 21.34 8.90
CA GLY A 307 7.19 22.25 8.76
C GLY A 307 6.22 21.87 7.63
N ALA A 308 6.66 21.12 6.62
CA ALA A 308 5.79 20.66 5.54
C ALA A 308 4.73 19.67 6.06
N ASP A 309 5.14 18.75 6.95
CA ASP A 309 4.23 17.81 7.61
C ASP A 309 3.21 18.54 8.49
N PHE A 310 3.67 19.56 9.23
CA PHE A 310 2.78 20.37 10.05
C PHE A 310 1.73 21.10 9.21
N LEU A 311 2.12 21.63 8.05
CA LEU A 311 1.18 22.30 7.14
C LEU A 311 0.17 21.31 6.56
N LEU A 312 0.61 20.08 6.23
CA LEU A 312 -0.29 19.03 5.78
C LEU A 312 -1.31 18.66 6.87
N TRP A 313 -0.86 18.40 8.10
CA TRP A 313 -1.73 18.19 9.26
C TRP A 313 -2.71 19.33 9.47
N GLN A 314 -2.22 20.58 9.42
CA GLN A 314 -3.06 21.76 9.63
C GLN A 314 -4.13 21.88 8.53
N SER A 315 -3.80 21.53 7.29
CA SER A 315 -4.74 21.59 6.17
C SER A 315 -5.85 20.53 6.25
N LEU A 316 -5.58 19.42 6.95
CA LEU A 316 -6.49 18.29 7.07
C LEU A 316 -7.15 18.18 8.45
N LEU A 317 -6.96 19.14 9.36
CA LEU A 317 -7.49 19.08 10.71
C LEU A 317 -9.01 18.84 10.74
N GLY A 318 -9.42 17.71 11.32
CA GLY A 318 -10.80 17.25 11.44
C GLY A 318 -11.30 16.44 10.25
N ALA A 319 -10.47 16.20 9.23
CA ALA A 319 -10.82 15.34 8.10
C ALA A 319 -10.88 13.87 8.54
N ALA A 320 -11.91 13.18 8.09
CA ALA A 320 -11.90 11.72 8.07
C ALA A 320 -11.02 11.29 6.91
N VAL A 321 -10.03 10.46 7.21
CA VAL A 321 -9.10 9.91 6.22
C VAL A 321 -9.08 8.41 6.37
N THR A 322 -8.62 7.72 5.34
CA THR A 322 -8.27 6.31 5.49
C THR A 322 -7.22 6.19 6.61
N PRO A 323 -7.42 5.33 7.62
CA PRO A 323 -6.59 5.40 8.80
C PRO A 323 -5.10 5.18 8.47
N GLY A 324 -4.24 6.01 9.06
CA GLY A 324 -2.80 6.00 8.80
C GLY A 324 -2.37 6.68 7.50
N THR A 325 -3.29 7.25 6.70
CA THR A 325 -2.95 8.12 5.54
C THR A 325 -2.77 9.56 5.97
N SER A 326 -2.16 10.33 5.06
CA SER A 326 -2.08 11.78 5.17
C SER A 326 -1.46 12.20 6.51
N ALA A 327 -2.19 12.96 7.32
CA ALA A 327 -1.73 13.42 8.62
C ALA A 327 -2.33 12.66 9.82
N ASP A 328 -2.94 11.49 9.60
CA ASP A 328 -3.42 10.61 10.68
C ASP A 328 -2.27 9.71 11.17
N GLY A 329 -1.34 10.30 11.91
CA GLY A 329 -0.17 9.60 12.44
C GLY A 329 -0.50 8.51 13.47
N ASN A 330 -1.66 8.58 14.10
CA ASN A 330 -2.10 7.61 15.10
C ASN A 330 -2.99 6.49 14.53
N GLY A 331 -3.42 6.60 13.26
CA GLY A 331 -4.13 5.56 12.55
C GLY A 331 -5.58 5.35 13.00
N ASN A 332 -6.26 6.39 13.52
CA ASN A 332 -7.65 6.28 13.98
C ASN A 332 -8.69 6.71 12.93
N GLY A 333 -8.25 7.14 11.75
CA GLY A 333 -9.09 7.56 10.63
C GLY A 333 -9.52 9.02 10.70
N VAL A 334 -8.98 9.81 11.63
CA VAL A 334 -9.32 11.22 11.80
C VAL A 334 -8.05 12.02 12.11
N VAL A 335 -7.77 13.04 11.30
CA VAL A 335 -6.64 13.95 11.57
C VAL A 335 -7.01 14.89 12.71
N ASP A 336 -6.40 14.72 13.88
CA ASP A 336 -6.72 15.48 15.09
C ASP A 336 -5.50 15.87 15.95
N ALA A 337 -5.74 16.27 17.20
CA ALA A 337 -4.70 16.73 18.12
C ALA A 337 -3.75 15.61 18.58
N ALA A 338 -4.17 14.34 18.54
CA ALA A 338 -3.31 13.20 18.85
C ALA A 338 -2.23 13.05 17.78
N ASP A 339 -2.55 13.30 16.51
CA ASP A 339 -1.58 13.31 15.41
C ASP A 339 -0.57 14.45 15.57
N LEU A 340 -1.05 15.65 15.90
CA LEU A 340 -0.13 16.76 16.19
C LEU A 340 0.89 16.40 17.28
N SER A 341 0.47 15.67 18.31
CA SER A 341 1.36 15.21 19.38
C SER A 341 2.45 14.25 18.86
N ILE A 342 2.13 13.44 17.85
CA ILE A 342 3.08 12.54 17.18
C ILE A 342 4.10 13.36 16.40
N TRP A 343 3.65 14.30 15.56
CA TRP A 343 4.56 15.20 14.83
C TRP A 343 5.47 15.98 15.79
N GLN A 344 4.93 16.55 16.86
CA GLN A 344 5.71 17.31 17.85
C GLN A 344 6.80 16.47 18.51
N THR A 345 6.51 15.19 18.78
CA THR A 345 7.46 14.26 19.40
C THR A 345 8.62 13.93 18.46
N ASN A 346 8.36 13.88 17.15
CA ASN A 346 9.33 13.46 16.15
C ASN A 346 9.96 14.62 15.36
N PHE A 347 9.56 15.87 15.60
CA PHE A 347 10.05 17.03 14.88
C PHE A 347 11.58 17.10 14.83
N GLY A 348 12.13 17.25 13.62
CA GLY A 348 13.57 17.25 13.35
C GLY A 348 14.16 15.87 13.07
N ALA A 349 13.38 14.79 13.11
CA ALA A 349 13.80 13.50 12.58
C ALA A 349 14.06 13.58 11.06
N GLY A 350 15.05 12.83 10.57
CA GLY A 350 15.45 12.86 9.16
C GLY A 350 16.26 14.10 8.74
N ALA A 351 16.36 15.14 9.58
CA ALA A 351 17.25 16.27 9.32
C ALA A 351 18.72 15.82 9.41
N ALA A 352 19.49 16.03 8.34
CA ALA A 352 20.93 15.83 8.38
C ALA A 352 21.52 16.72 9.49
N THR A 353 21.98 16.09 10.57
CA THR A 353 22.71 16.79 11.62
C THR A 353 23.97 17.34 10.99
N ALA A 354 24.03 18.65 10.80
CA ALA A 354 25.25 19.31 10.36
C ALA A 354 26.37 18.91 11.32
N ALA A 355 27.36 18.17 10.81
CA ALA A 355 28.54 17.84 11.59
C ALA A 355 29.16 19.15 12.06
N ILE A 356 29.14 19.38 13.38
CA ILE A 356 29.81 20.52 13.99
C ILE A 356 31.30 20.23 13.79
N SER A 357 31.89 20.71 12.70
CA SER A 357 33.33 20.69 12.53
C SER A 357 33.92 21.43 13.72
N SER A 358 34.75 20.77 14.52
CA SER A 358 35.45 21.40 15.63
C SER A 358 36.17 22.64 15.09
N ILE A 359 35.73 23.82 15.53
CA ILE A 359 36.42 25.06 15.20
C ILE A 359 37.80 24.95 15.84
N PRO A 360 38.91 25.00 15.07
CA PRO A 360 40.24 24.92 15.66
C PRO A 360 40.42 26.04 16.67
N GLU A 361 40.67 25.70 17.93
CA GLU A 361 40.75 26.70 18.99
C GLU A 361 41.96 27.65 18.76
N PRO A 362 41.79 28.98 18.87
CA PRO A 362 42.88 29.94 18.69
C PRO A 362 43.99 29.86 19.77
N THR A 363 43.80 29.03 20.81
CA THR A 363 44.73 28.84 21.93
C THR A 363 46.09 28.28 21.51
N GLY A 364 46.15 27.46 20.46
CA GLY A 364 47.41 26.91 19.93
C GLY A 364 48.37 27.99 19.40
N VAL A 365 47.84 29.00 18.72
CA VAL A 365 48.63 30.14 18.21
C VAL A 365 49.10 31.03 19.37
N CYS A 366 48.21 31.28 20.35
CA CYS A 366 48.57 32.07 21.54
C CYS A 366 49.69 31.40 22.36
N MET A 367 49.64 30.08 22.57
CA MET A 367 50.69 29.35 23.30
C MET A 367 52.02 29.31 22.55
N SER A 368 51.98 29.23 21.22
CA SER A 368 53.18 29.25 20.37
C SER A 368 53.88 30.62 20.41
N LEU A 369 53.09 31.70 20.37
CA LEU A 369 53.60 33.07 20.48
C LEU A 369 54.14 33.38 21.89
N LEU A 370 53.48 32.89 22.94
CA LEU A 370 53.97 33.02 24.31
C LEU A 370 55.27 32.24 24.51
N GLY A 371 55.34 30.98 24.04
CA GLY A 371 56.53 30.15 24.15
C GLY A 371 57.75 30.75 23.42
N SER A 372 57.55 31.30 22.23
CA SER A 372 58.62 31.97 21.47
C SER A 372 59.09 33.28 22.12
N ALA A 373 58.19 34.06 22.72
CA ALA A 373 58.55 35.25 23.49
C ALA A 373 59.42 34.92 24.72
N PHE A 374 59.06 33.85 25.47
CA PHE A 374 59.88 33.38 26.60
C PHE A 374 61.26 32.88 26.16
N TYR A 375 61.34 32.16 25.04
CA TYR A 375 62.61 31.67 24.50
C TYR A 375 63.56 32.81 24.12
N VAL A 376 63.05 33.84 23.44
CA VAL A 376 63.86 35.01 23.05
C VAL A 376 64.32 35.81 24.27
N ALA A 377 63.43 35.99 25.27
CA ALA A 377 63.79 36.68 26.50
C ALA A 377 64.87 35.93 27.30
N ALA A 378 64.78 34.59 27.38
CA ALA A 378 65.79 33.75 28.02
C ALA A 378 67.15 33.83 27.32
N ARG A 379 67.17 33.74 25.98
CA ARG A 379 68.42 33.89 25.19
C ARG A 379 69.07 35.25 25.36
N ARG A 380 68.30 36.34 25.40
CA ARG A 380 68.83 37.69 25.62
C ARG A 380 69.48 37.84 26.99
N ARG A 381 68.89 37.28 28.05
CA ARG A 381 69.46 37.31 29.41
C ARG A 381 70.79 36.55 29.50
N MET A 382 70.89 35.37 28.87
CA MET A 382 72.14 34.59 28.85
C MET A 382 73.27 35.32 28.11
N MET A 383 72.98 35.97 26.97
CA MET A 383 73.99 36.74 26.23
C MET A 383 74.49 37.98 26.99
N LEU A 384 73.62 38.63 27.76
CA LEU A 384 74.00 39.77 28.60
C LEU A 384 74.87 39.33 29.79
N ALA A 385 74.56 38.20 30.42
CA ALA A 385 75.38 37.63 31.50
C ALA A 385 76.77 37.17 31.01
N ALA A 386 76.88 36.68 29.77
CA ALA A 386 78.15 36.30 29.16
C ALA A 386 79.06 37.51 28.85
N ARG A 387 78.48 38.70 28.62
CA ARG A 387 79.24 39.94 28.38
C ARG A 387 79.75 40.64 29.64
N SER A 388 79.20 40.33 30.82
CA SER A 388 79.64 40.91 32.10
C SER A 388 80.82 40.17 32.76
N LEU A 389 81.36 39.14 32.10
CA LEU A 389 82.47 38.31 32.57
C LEU A 389 83.73 38.40 31.67
N GLY A 390 83.77 39.37 30.76
CA GLY A 390 84.88 39.62 29.83
C GLY A 390 85.63 40.91 30.13
#